data_AF-E6LDL1-F1
#
_entry.id   AF-E6LDL1-F1
#
_cell.length_a   1.000
_cell.length_b   1.000
_cell.length_c   1.000
_cell.angle_alpha   90.00
_cell.angle_beta   90.00
_cell.angle_gamma   90.00
#
_symmetry.space_group_name_H-M   'P 1'
#
loop_
_entity.id
_entity.type
_entity.pdbx_description
1 polymer ?
#
loop_
_entity_poly.entity_id
_entity_poly.type
_entity_poly.pdbx_seq_one_letter_code
_entity_poly.pdbx_strand_id
1 'polypeptide(L)' 'MNSDEVLDRLREELSLPAFNVKVEDKLYSEADYQAFKQDLLRYFEDYVQNIEN' A
#
# COMPACT_ATOMS: atom_id res chain seq x y z
N MET A 1 -10.60 7.88 5.95
CA MET A 1 -9.22 7.69 6.41
C MET A 1 -8.36 8.72 5.73
N ASN A 2 -7.55 9.46 6.47
CA ASN A 2 -6.56 10.36 5.86
C ASN A 2 -5.31 9.56 5.42
N SER A 3 -4.37 10.24 4.77
CA SER A 3 -3.17 9.62 4.21
C SER A 3 -2.25 8.98 5.27
N ASP A 4 -2.17 9.58 6.46
CA ASP A 4 -1.36 9.05 7.57
C ASP A 4 -1.97 7.76 8.12
N GLU A 5 -3.29 7.72 8.33
CA GLU A 5 -4.02 6.53 8.76
C GLU A 5 -3.90 5.39 7.75
N VAL A 6 -3.94 5.70 6.45
CA VAL A 6 -3.71 4.72 5.38
C VAL A 6 -2.31 4.12 5.47
N LEU A 7 -1.30 4.97 5.66
CA LEU A 7 0.09 4.54 5.72
C LEU A 7 0.38 3.70 6.97
N ASP A 8 -0.11 4.12 8.13
CA ASP A 8 0.04 3.38 9.39
C ASP A 8 -0.63 2.01 9.32
N ARG A 9 -1.85 1.95 8.77
CA ARG A 9 -2.56 0.68 8.59
C ARG A 9 -1.84 -0.25 7.62
N LEU A 10 -1.27 0.26 6.53
CA LEU A 10 -0.45 -0.55 5.61
C LEU A 10 0.80 -1.11 6.30
N ARG A 11 1.48 -0.33 7.14
CA ARG A 11 2.65 -0.80 7.91
C ARG A 11 2.27 -1.97 8.82
N GLU A 12 1.14 -1.86 9.51
CA GLU A 12 0.64 -2.91 10.39
C GLU A 12 0.20 -4.15 9.60
N GLU A 13 -0.68 -4.00 8.61
CA GLU A 13 -1.26 -5.12 7.86
C GLU A 13 -0.22 -5.88 7.04
N LEU A 14 0.81 -5.20 6.53
CA LEU A 14 1.88 -5.83 5.77
C LEU A 14 3.05 -6.27 6.65
N SER A 15 3.01 -5.98 7.95
CA SER A 15 4.14 -6.20 8.88
C SER A 15 5.44 -5.54 8.40
N LEU A 16 5.33 -4.35 7.81
CA LEU A 16 6.44 -3.57 7.27
C LEU A 16 6.52 -2.20 7.99
N PRO A 17 7.11 -2.12 9.19
CA PRO A 17 7.14 -0.89 9.99
C PRO A 17 7.92 0.25 9.32
N ALA A 18 8.90 -0.08 8.48
CA ALA A 18 9.67 0.90 7.71
C ALA A 18 9.03 1.26 6.35
N PHE A 19 7.84 0.73 6.05
CA PHE A 19 7.16 1.00 4.79
C PHE A 19 6.79 2.48 4.71
N ASN A 20 7.22 3.11 3.61
CA ASN A 20 6.96 4.51 3.35
C ASN A 20 6.74 4.71 1.85
N VAL A 21 5.49 4.96 1.49
CA VAL A 21 5.06 5.23 0.12
C VAL A 21 4.36 6.58 0.09
N LYS A 22 4.43 7.26 -1.05
CA LYS A 22 3.65 8.47 -1.27
C LYS A 22 2.17 8.09 -1.37
N VAL A 23 1.39 8.47 -0.37
CA VAL A 23 -0.08 8.40 -0.39
C VAL A 23 -0.62 9.76 -0.83
N GLU A 24 -1.68 9.78 -1.64
CA GLU A 24 -2.30 11.04 -2.06
C GLU A 24 -2.95 11.74 -0.87
N ASP A 25 -2.91 13.07 -0.84
CA ASP A 25 -3.59 13.87 0.19
C ASP A 25 -5.08 13.97 -0.14
N LYS A 26 -5.83 12.95 0.27
CA LYS A 26 -7.29 12.86 0.13
C LYS A 26 -7.88 12.00 1.24
N LEU A 27 -9.21 12.06 1.39
CA LEU A 27 -9.94 11.15 2.26
C LEU A 27 -10.25 9.85 1.51
N TYR A 28 -9.75 8.74 2.04
CA TYR A 28 -10.00 7.39 1.55
C TYR A 28 -11.22 6.79 2.23
N SER A 29 -12.11 6.19 1.45
CA SER A 29 -13.08 5.20 1.93
C SER A 29 -12.40 3.84 2.16
N GLU A 30 -13.10 2.90 2.78
CA GLU A 30 -12.59 1.52 2.90
C GLU A 30 -12.36 0.88 1.53
N ALA A 31 -13.24 1.15 0.56
CA ALA A 31 -13.10 0.64 -0.79
C ALA A 31 -11.84 1.21 -1.48
N ASP A 32 -11.57 2.51 -1.32
CA ASP A 32 -10.37 3.14 -1.87
C ASP A 32 -9.09 2.57 -1.25
N TYR A 33 -9.11 2.32 0.06
CA TYR A 33 -8.00 1.70 0.78
C TYR A 33 -7.70 0.28 0.27
N GLN A 34 -8.74 -0.55 0.15
CA GLN A 34 -8.59 -1.94 -0.32
C GLN A 34 -8.07 -1.98 -1.76
N ALA A 35 -8.57 -1.10 -2.63
CA ALA A 35 -8.08 -0.98 -4.00
C ALA A 35 -6.60 -0.56 -4.04
N PHE A 36 -6.22 0.47 -3.29
CA PHE A 36 -4.84 0.93 -3.19
C PHE A 36 -3.89 -0.17 -2.68
N LYS A 37 -4.31 -0.91 -1.65
CA LYS A 37 -3.54 -2.04 -1.11
C LYS A 37 -3.33 -3.14 -2.16
N GLN A 38 -4.37 -3.51 -2.92
CA GLN A 38 -4.24 -4.53 -3.96
C GLN A 38 -3.31 -4.10 -5.09
N ASP A 39 -3.39 -2.84 -5.52
CA ASP A 39 -2.50 -2.33 -6.56
C ASP A 39 -1.04 -2.28 -6.08
N LEU A 40 -0.81 -1.94 -4.82
CA LEU A 40 0.51 -1.99 -4.20
C LEU A 40 1.08 -3.42 -4.17
N LEU A 41 0.29 -4.40 -3.73
CA LEU A 41 0.72 -5.80 -3.66
C LEU A 41 1.03 -6.35 -5.05
N ARG A 42 0.19 -6.05 -6.05
CA ARG A 42 0.44 -6.44 -7.44
C ARG A 42 1.73 -5.83 -7.97
N TYR A 43 1.97 -4.55 -7.71
CA TYR A 43 3.23 -3.90 -8.08
C TYR A 43 4.45 -4.60 -7.48
N PHE A 44 4.37 -5.03 -6.22
CA PHE A 44 5.44 -5.80 -5.58
C PHE A 44 5.63 -7.19 -6.20
N GLU A 45 4.54 -7.93 -6.43
CA GLU A 45 4.58 -9.25 -7.07
C GLU A 45 5.20 -9.17 -8.48
N ASP A 46 4.76 -8.21 -9.30
CA ASP A 46 5.29 -7.98 -10.63
C ASP A 46 6.78 -7.60 -10.59
N TYR A 47 7.19 -6.78 -9.61
CA TYR A 47 8.59 -6.40 -9.45
C TYR A 47 9.47 -7.59 -9.08
N VAL A 48 9.03 -8.45 -8.16
CA VAL A 48 9.76 -9.66 -7.75
C VAL A 48 9.84 -10.67 -8.90
N GLN A 49 8.72 -10.92 -9.59
CA GLN A 49 8.67 -11.88 -10.70
C GLN A 49 9.52 -11.45 -11.90
N ASN A 50 9.69 -10.15 -12.14
CA ASN A 50 10.55 -9.65 -13.21
C ASN A 50 12.05 -9.72 -12.89
N ILE A 51 12.45 -9.95 -11.63
CA ILE A 51 13.86 -10.13 -11.25
C ILE A 51 14.30 -11.60 -11.37
N GLU A 52 13.36 -12.54 -11.29
CA GLU A 52 13.65 -13.99 -11.41
C GLU A 52 13.70 -14.51 -12.87
N ASN A 53 13.55 -13.63 -13.87
CA ASN A 53 13.59 -13.97 -15.32
C ASN A 53 14.85 -13.48 -16.03
#